data_AF-A0A660YJE4-F1
#
_entry.id   AF-A0A660YJE4-F1
#
_cell.length_a   1.000
_cell.length_b   1.000
_cell.length_c   1.000
_cell.angle_alpha   90.00
_cell.angle_beta   90.00
_cell.angle_gamma   90.00
#
_symmetry.space_group_name_H-M   'P 1'
#
loop_
_entity.id
_entity.type
_entity.pdbx_description
1 polymer ?
#
loop_
_entity_poly.entity_id
_entity_poly.type
_entity_poly.pdbx_seq_one_letter_code
_entity_poly.pdbx_strand_id
1 'polypeptide(L)'
;MKMEFKPYVPAKTSMTEFTFRAVLLGVVLAVILGAANTYLGMKAGMTVAATFPAAVIAMAVMRAFKGTILEENIARTTGAVGEALAAGAVFVIPAFIMSGVWTSFDYVKSTLLMLVGGIIGVLFVIILRKTMVEDQSLPYPESRACAEIVKAGQGGATGAGLVFGTMGLAGLIELLKNSKGLTIIQNSFEGFFNLGVSKIALLNPQAKVIAVKDRIAEFTHKGGVLLPSPQASPAFLGVGYIIGFRLAAVTFSGGVFGWLFLMPIVLFLMSNDLSFFAADSSWIDIAKSAYNATVKPIAVGGMLVGSFYTLFSMRKNLANGLSRGFKDIKEMGKSDSEVSRIEKDAPFGIVLVAIFVLVLAMVIIFQQVIKSPINPGWGGAVTSAIVMAFAGFLFAAVAGYLVGIIGSSSNPISGLALTTLLMAAILMVVIGLKGNAGVAATLAVAAVVACSTGVAGDMM
;
A
#
# COMPACT_ATOMS: atom_id res chain seq x y z
N MET A 1 -19.44 -5.72 33.16
CA MET A 1 -19.85 -4.32 32.97
C MET A 1 -19.21 -3.83 31.67
N LYS A 2 -19.98 -3.51 30.64
CA LYS A 2 -19.44 -2.79 29.47
C LYS A 2 -18.99 -1.42 29.98
N MET A 3 -17.71 -1.07 29.87
CA MET A 3 -17.30 0.30 30.14
C MET A 3 -17.93 1.17 29.06
N GLU A 4 -18.80 2.08 29.48
CA GLU A 4 -19.47 3.02 28.58
C GLU A 4 -18.43 4.02 28.06
N PHE A 5 -18.26 4.09 26.74
CA PHE A 5 -17.28 4.99 26.13
C PHE A 5 -17.71 6.44 26.36
N LYS A 6 -16.86 7.24 27.00
CA LYS A 6 -17.10 8.67 27.21
C LYS A 6 -16.37 9.49 26.13
N PRO A 7 -17.10 10.15 25.21
CA PRO A 7 -16.47 10.97 24.17
C PRO A 7 -15.83 12.22 24.78
N TYR A 8 -14.75 12.71 24.15
CA TYR A 8 -14.07 13.94 24.58
C TYR A 8 -14.99 15.17 24.46
N VAL A 9 -15.73 15.25 23.36
CA VAL A 9 -16.81 16.23 23.17
C VAL A 9 -18.13 15.54 23.51
N PRO A 10 -18.87 15.98 24.54
CA PRO A 10 -20.15 15.37 24.89
C PRO A 10 -21.17 15.41 23.75
N ALA A 11 -21.99 14.37 23.62
CA ALA A 11 -23.01 14.26 22.57
C ALA A 11 -24.01 15.43 22.55
N LYS A 12 -24.28 16.03 23.72
CA LYS A 12 -25.22 17.15 23.90
C LYS A 12 -24.60 18.52 23.58
N THR A 13 -23.28 18.60 23.40
CA THR A 13 -22.60 19.87 23.12
C THR A 13 -22.81 20.25 21.65
N SER A 14 -23.30 21.46 21.39
CA SER A 14 -23.31 22.05 20.05
C SER A 14 -21.97 22.72 19.77
N MET A 15 -21.23 22.20 18.80
CA MET A 15 -19.91 22.70 18.42
C MET A 15 -19.73 22.54 16.91
N THR A 16 -19.13 23.52 16.25
CA THR A 16 -18.87 23.48 14.81
C THR A 16 -18.00 22.28 14.48
N GLU A 17 -18.40 21.50 13.47
CA GLU A 17 -17.69 20.28 13.06
C GLU A 17 -17.39 20.28 11.57
N PHE A 18 -18.41 20.38 10.73
CA PHE A 18 -18.31 20.30 9.28
C PHE A 18 -18.36 21.70 8.67
N THR A 19 -17.19 22.25 8.36
CA THR A 19 -17.06 23.61 7.78
C THR A 19 -16.26 23.60 6.50
N PHE A 20 -16.50 24.58 5.63
CA PHE A 20 -15.77 24.71 4.36
C PHE A 20 -14.25 24.80 4.57
N ARG A 21 -13.79 25.54 5.60
CA ARG A 21 -12.36 25.68 5.91
C ARG A 21 -11.72 24.35 6.34
N ALA A 22 -12.42 23.53 7.12
CA ALA A 22 -11.93 22.22 7.56
C ALA A 22 -11.80 21.26 6.37
N VAL A 23 -12.82 21.22 5.52
CA VAL A 23 -12.81 20.41 4.30
C VAL A 23 -11.73 20.88 3.33
N LEU A 24 -11.62 22.19 3.09
CA LEU A 24 -10.62 22.75 2.19
C LEU A 24 -9.19 22.45 2.67
N LEU A 25 -8.93 22.64 3.97
CA LEU A 25 -7.64 22.27 4.57
C LEU A 25 -7.35 20.79 4.40
N GLY A 26 -8.34 19.94 4.67
CA GLY A 26 -8.24 18.51 4.48
C GLY A 26 -7.93 18.10 3.04
N VAL A 27 -8.59 18.71 2.05
CA VAL A 27 -8.32 18.46 0.63
C VAL A 27 -6.90 18.87 0.25
N VAL A 28 -6.44 20.04 0.71
CA VAL A 28 -5.05 20.49 0.48
C VAL A 28 -4.06 19.50 1.09
N LEU A 29 -4.32 19.03 2.32
CA LEU A 29 -3.50 18.02 2.97
C LEU A 29 -3.53 16.69 2.21
N ALA A 30 -4.68 16.25 1.71
CA ALA A 30 -4.81 15.02 0.93
C ALA A 30 -4.00 15.08 -0.36
N VAL A 31 -3.99 16.23 -1.04
CA VAL A 31 -3.16 16.43 -2.25
C VAL A 31 -1.68 16.35 -1.92
N ILE A 32 -1.23 17.07 -0.88
CA ILE A 32 0.20 17.14 -0.52
C ILE A 32 0.68 15.79 0.02
N LEU A 33 -0.02 15.23 1.02
CA LEU A 33 0.37 13.98 1.68
C LEU A 33 0.13 12.78 0.78
N GLY A 34 -0.90 12.81 -0.07
CA GLY A 34 -1.13 11.80 -1.11
C GLY A 34 -0.03 11.80 -2.15
N ALA A 35 0.42 12.97 -2.63
CA ALA A 35 1.55 13.06 -3.56
C ALA A 35 2.86 12.58 -2.92
N ALA A 36 3.13 12.98 -1.68
CA ALA A 36 4.30 12.52 -0.92
C ALA A 36 4.28 11.00 -0.74
N ASN A 37 3.15 10.43 -0.30
CA ASN A 37 3.01 8.99 -0.12
C ASN A 37 2.99 8.21 -1.44
N THR A 38 2.51 8.80 -2.54
CA THR A 38 2.63 8.18 -3.87
C THR A 38 4.10 8.09 -4.27
N TYR A 39 4.88 9.16 -4.08
CA TYR A 39 6.32 9.15 -4.33
C TYR A 39 7.06 8.13 -3.45
N LEU A 40 6.78 8.14 -2.14
CA LEU A 40 7.39 7.20 -1.20
C LEU A 40 6.97 5.76 -1.50
N GLY A 41 5.69 5.51 -1.81
CA GLY A 41 5.20 4.19 -2.19
C GLY A 41 5.93 3.64 -3.41
N MET A 42 6.11 4.46 -4.45
CA MET A 42 6.83 4.05 -5.66
C MET A 42 8.34 3.91 -5.46
N LYS A 43 8.95 4.74 -4.60
CA LYS A 43 10.42 4.75 -4.39
C LYS A 43 10.88 3.78 -3.31
N ALA A 44 10.15 3.69 -2.21
CA ALA A 44 10.43 2.90 -1.01
C ALA A 44 9.76 1.52 -1.03
N GLY A 45 8.67 1.37 -1.80
CA GLY A 45 7.81 0.19 -1.72
C GLY A 45 6.86 0.17 -0.52
N MET A 46 6.73 1.30 0.20
CA MET A 46 5.85 1.43 1.36
C MET A 46 5.32 2.86 1.52
N THR A 47 4.11 2.98 2.07
CA THR A 47 3.51 4.27 2.47
C THR A 47 3.66 4.49 3.98
N VAL A 48 3.40 5.70 4.43
CA VAL A 48 3.52 6.11 5.82
C VAL A 48 2.24 6.82 6.21
N ALA A 49 1.61 6.40 7.33
CA ALA A 49 0.36 6.99 7.80
C ALA A 49 0.39 8.52 7.78
N ALA A 50 -0.41 9.10 6.88
CA ALA A 50 -0.56 10.55 6.75
C ALA A 50 -1.35 11.15 7.92
N THR A 51 -2.04 10.31 8.68
CA THR A 51 -2.94 10.68 9.77
C THR A 51 -2.28 11.52 10.87
N PHE A 52 -1.04 11.19 11.27
CA PHE A 52 -0.30 11.93 12.28
C PHE A 52 0.17 13.32 11.81
N PRO A 53 0.89 13.45 10.68
CA PRO A 53 1.26 14.77 10.18
C PRO A 53 0.04 15.61 9.78
N ALA A 54 -1.01 15.00 9.22
CA ALA A 54 -2.27 15.68 8.96
C ALA A 54 -2.89 16.24 10.23
N ALA A 55 -2.88 15.48 11.34
CA ALA A 55 -3.38 15.95 12.63
C ALA A 55 -2.61 17.17 13.15
N VAL A 56 -1.26 17.11 13.13
CA VAL A 56 -0.42 18.21 13.62
C VAL A 56 -0.60 19.48 12.78
N ILE A 57 -0.64 19.34 11.45
CA ILE A 57 -0.85 20.48 10.56
C ILE A 57 -2.27 21.02 10.70
N ALA A 58 -3.29 20.14 10.78
CA ALA A 58 -4.66 20.54 11.01
C ALA A 58 -4.81 21.35 12.29
N MET A 59 -4.27 20.87 13.41
CA MET A 59 -4.25 21.61 14.68
C MET A 59 -3.56 22.97 14.56
N ALA A 60 -2.37 23.01 13.95
CA ALA A 60 -1.60 24.24 13.81
C ALA A 60 -2.35 25.32 13.00
N VAL A 61 -2.93 24.92 11.86
CA VAL A 61 -3.68 25.82 10.98
C VAL A 61 -5.01 26.21 11.61
N MET A 62 -5.80 25.25 12.10
CA MET A 62 -7.11 25.53 12.68
C MET A 62 -7.00 26.41 13.91
N ARG A 63 -5.97 26.27 14.75
CA ARG A 63 -5.72 27.16 15.89
C ARG A 63 -5.52 28.61 15.46
N ALA A 64 -4.82 28.87 14.36
CA ALA A 64 -4.66 30.22 13.81
C ALA A 64 -6.02 30.85 13.41
N PHE A 65 -6.98 30.01 13.01
CA PHE A 65 -8.35 30.41 12.67
C PHE A 65 -9.37 30.20 13.79
N LYS A 66 -8.94 29.94 15.03
CA LYS A 66 -9.82 29.63 16.17
C LYS A 66 -10.83 28.50 15.86
N GLY A 67 -10.36 27.46 15.19
CA GLY A 67 -11.12 26.25 14.87
C GLY A 67 -11.35 25.36 16.09
N THR A 68 -12.34 24.48 15.99
CA THR A 68 -12.63 23.49 17.03
C THR A 68 -11.88 22.18 16.79
N ILE A 69 -11.76 21.36 17.83
CA ILE A 69 -11.22 19.99 17.74
C ILE A 69 -11.98 19.12 16.72
N LEU A 70 -13.26 19.39 16.48
CA LEU A 70 -14.05 18.63 15.50
C LEU A 70 -13.75 19.05 14.07
N GLU A 71 -13.55 20.35 13.83
CA GLU A 71 -13.07 20.84 12.54
C GLU A 71 -11.66 20.30 12.23
N GLU A 72 -10.78 20.25 13.24
CA GLU A 72 -9.47 19.61 13.12
C GLU A 72 -9.59 18.12 12.76
N ASN A 73 -10.53 17.41 13.39
CA ASN A 73 -10.79 16.01 13.08
C ASN A 73 -11.26 15.83 11.62
N ILE A 74 -12.18 16.68 11.12
CA ILE A 74 -12.61 16.65 9.72
C ILE A 74 -11.44 16.91 8.76
N ALA A 75 -10.63 17.94 9.03
CA ALA A 75 -9.47 18.27 8.20
C ALA A 75 -8.44 17.12 8.19
N ARG A 76 -8.13 16.55 9.36
CA ARG A 76 -7.23 15.40 9.50
C ARG A 76 -7.74 14.19 8.74
N THR A 77 -8.99 13.75 8.99
CA THR A 77 -9.57 12.57 8.35
C THR A 77 -9.60 12.73 6.83
N THR A 78 -10.00 13.90 6.34
CA THR A 78 -9.98 14.20 4.90
C THR A 78 -8.55 14.15 4.34
N GLY A 79 -7.56 14.71 5.07
CA GLY A 79 -6.16 14.70 4.67
C GLY A 79 -5.53 13.31 4.63
N ALA A 80 -5.90 12.44 5.56
CA ALA A 80 -5.36 11.08 5.68
C ALA A 80 -5.76 10.18 4.49
N VAL A 81 -6.98 10.38 3.95
CA VAL A 81 -7.48 9.65 2.77
C VAL A 81 -6.54 9.73 1.56
N GLY A 82 -5.76 10.81 1.42
CA GLY A 82 -4.77 10.94 0.36
C GLY A 82 -3.72 9.82 0.37
N GLU A 83 -3.27 9.40 1.55
CA GLU A 83 -2.35 8.27 1.70
C GLU A 83 -3.05 6.93 1.49
N ALA A 84 -4.21 6.75 2.09
CA ALA A 84 -5.00 5.52 1.96
C ALA A 84 -5.33 5.19 0.48
N LEU A 85 -5.65 6.21 -0.30
CA LEU A 85 -5.90 6.09 -1.74
C LEU A 85 -4.61 5.78 -2.51
N ALA A 86 -3.51 6.47 -2.17
CA ALA A 86 -2.19 6.24 -2.78
C ALA A 86 -1.69 4.82 -2.50
N ALA A 87 -1.82 4.33 -1.27
CA ALA A 87 -1.41 2.99 -0.85
C ALA A 87 -2.04 1.90 -1.73
N GLY A 88 -3.31 2.06 -2.12
CA GLY A 88 -3.96 1.14 -3.05
C GLY A 88 -3.53 1.29 -4.50
N ALA A 89 -3.19 2.50 -4.95
CA ALA A 89 -2.92 2.79 -6.36
C ALA A 89 -1.46 2.55 -6.79
N VAL A 90 -0.49 2.80 -5.90
CA VAL A 90 0.96 2.90 -6.22
C VAL A 90 1.56 1.65 -6.87
N PHE A 91 1.01 0.46 -6.60
CA PHE A 91 1.53 -0.78 -7.16
C PHE A 91 0.66 -1.35 -8.29
N VAL A 92 -0.62 -0.96 -8.42
CA VAL A 92 -1.50 -1.47 -9.47
C VAL A 92 -1.50 -0.59 -10.71
N ILE A 93 -1.50 0.74 -10.55
CA ILE A 93 -1.56 1.65 -11.70
C ILE A 93 -0.31 1.53 -12.60
N PRO A 94 0.93 1.50 -12.07
CA PRO A 94 2.11 1.28 -12.90
C PRO A 94 2.12 -0.09 -13.60
N ALA A 95 1.44 -1.10 -13.03
CA ALA A 95 1.39 -2.43 -13.61
C ALA A 95 0.69 -2.46 -14.99
N PHE A 96 -0.19 -1.50 -15.30
CA PHE A 96 -0.76 -1.37 -16.64
C PHE A 96 0.29 -1.04 -17.70
N ILE A 97 1.26 -0.20 -17.37
CA ILE A 97 2.38 0.14 -18.27
C ILE A 97 3.37 -1.01 -18.30
N MET A 98 3.73 -1.56 -17.14
CA MET A 98 4.70 -2.66 -17.05
C MET A 98 4.24 -3.94 -17.77
N SER A 99 2.93 -4.19 -17.81
CA SER A 99 2.35 -5.32 -18.55
C SER A 99 2.21 -5.06 -20.05
N GLY A 100 2.47 -3.84 -20.52
CA GLY A 100 2.27 -3.45 -21.92
C GLY A 100 0.81 -3.24 -22.32
N VAL A 101 -0.14 -3.28 -21.36
CA VAL A 101 -1.57 -2.97 -21.61
C VAL A 101 -1.74 -1.49 -21.95
N TRP A 102 -1.01 -0.61 -21.28
CA TRP A 102 -0.95 0.81 -21.59
C TRP A 102 0.39 1.17 -22.22
N THR A 103 0.34 1.82 -23.38
CA THR A 103 1.53 2.35 -24.07
C THR A 103 2.05 3.63 -23.43
N SER A 104 1.17 4.40 -22.80
CA SER A 104 1.47 5.62 -22.05
C SER A 104 0.57 5.71 -20.82
N PHE A 105 0.95 6.53 -19.85
CA PHE A 105 0.15 6.72 -18.64
C PHE A 105 -1.20 7.36 -18.96
N ASP A 106 -2.30 6.67 -18.68
CA ASP A 106 -3.66 7.15 -18.92
C ASP A 106 -4.23 7.80 -17.66
N TYR A 107 -4.03 9.12 -17.54
CA TYR A 107 -4.47 9.88 -16.37
C TYR A 107 -5.98 9.77 -16.12
N VAL A 108 -6.79 9.74 -17.18
CA VAL A 108 -8.25 9.71 -17.02
C VAL A 108 -8.71 8.37 -16.47
N LYS A 109 -8.23 7.26 -17.05
CA LYS A 109 -8.57 5.92 -16.54
C LYS A 109 -8.05 5.73 -15.12
N SER A 110 -6.82 6.14 -14.83
CA SER A 110 -6.26 6.09 -13.48
C SER A 110 -7.13 6.86 -12.48
N THR A 111 -7.49 8.11 -12.80
CA THR A 111 -8.34 8.93 -11.94
C THR A 111 -9.71 8.29 -11.72
N LEU A 112 -10.35 7.75 -12.75
CA LEU A 112 -11.67 7.11 -12.62
C LEU A 112 -11.61 5.84 -11.76
N LEU A 113 -10.61 4.98 -11.95
CA LEU A 113 -10.43 3.77 -11.13
C LEU A 113 -10.20 4.12 -9.66
N MET A 114 -9.34 5.10 -9.39
CA MET A 114 -9.04 5.56 -8.03
C MET A 114 -10.25 6.27 -7.40
N LEU A 115 -10.96 7.10 -8.16
CA LEU A 115 -12.14 7.82 -7.69
C LEU A 115 -13.23 6.84 -7.24
N VAL A 116 -13.57 5.86 -8.08
CA VAL A 116 -14.58 4.86 -7.70
C VAL A 116 -14.09 4.00 -6.55
N GLY A 117 -12.81 3.60 -6.55
CA GLY A 117 -12.22 2.84 -5.44
C GLY A 117 -12.31 3.57 -4.11
N GLY A 118 -11.98 4.87 -4.09
CA GLY A 118 -12.09 5.68 -2.88
C GLY A 118 -13.53 5.85 -2.40
N ILE A 119 -14.46 6.18 -3.31
CA ILE A 119 -15.87 6.38 -2.94
C ILE A 119 -16.50 5.08 -2.46
N ILE A 120 -16.29 3.96 -3.16
CA ILE A 120 -16.88 2.67 -2.76
C ILE A 120 -16.30 2.18 -1.42
N GLY A 121 -15.02 2.47 -1.16
CA GLY A 121 -14.40 2.24 0.14
C GLY A 121 -15.11 2.98 1.27
N VAL A 122 -15.38 4.27 1.11
CA VAL A 122 -16.16 5.08 2.08
C VAL A 122 -17.56 4.47 2.28
N LEU A 123 -18.25 4.09 1.21
CA LEU A 123 -19.59 3.50 1.29
C LEU A 123 -19.59 2.17 2.05
N PHE A 124 -18.56 1.32 1.85
CA PHE A 124 -18.42 0.09 2.61
C PHE A 124 -18.15 0.34 4.10
N VAL A 125 -17.39 1.37 4.45
CA VAL A 125 -17.18 1.75 5.86
C VAL A 125 -18.50 2.08 6.54
N ILE A 126 -19.42 2.78 5.88
CA ILE A 126 -20.74 3.10 6.46
C ILE A 126 -21.51 1.83 6.83
N ILE A 127 -21.40 0.77 6.02
CA ILE A 127 -22.04 -0.53 6.29
C ILE A 127 -21.32 -1.26 7.45
N LEU A 128 -20.00 -1.15 7.51
CA LEU A 128 -19.16 -1.92 8.43
C LEU A 128 -18.92 -1.24 9.79
N ARG A 129 -19.18 0.08 9.91
CA ARG A 129 -18.87 0.93 11.08
C ARG A 129 -19.35 0.29 12.38
N LYS A 130 -20.61 -0.12 12.47
CA LYS A 130 -21.19 -0.71 13.69
C LYS A 130 -20.52 -2.02 14.11
N THR A 131 -20.09 -2.83 13.14
CA THR A 131 -19.43 -4.12 13.42
C THR A 131 -17.95 -4.01 13.77
N MET A 132 -17.30 -2.92 13.38
CA MET A 132 -15.85 -2.73 13.50
C MET A 132 -15.53 -1.62 14.49
N VAL A 133 -15.92 -0.38 14.18
CA VAL A 133 -15.57 0.81 14.96
C VAL A 133 -16.17 0.78 16.37
N GLU A 134 -17.38 0.22 16.51
CA GLU A 134 -18.04 0.08 17.81
C GLU A 134 -17.67 -1.21 18.56
N ASP A 135 -16.85 -2.10 17.97
CA ASP A 135 -16.40 -3.33 18.63
C ASP A 135 -15.30 -3.01 19.65
N GLN A 136 -15.65 -3.05 20.94
CA GLN A 136 -14.72 -2.79 22.04
C GLN A 136 -13.54 -3.79 22.14
N SER A 137 -13.61 -4.93 21.43
CA SER A 137 -12.49 -5.88 21.36
C SER A 137 -11.35 -5.42 20.45
N LEU A 138 -11.61 -4.43 19.58
CA LEU A 138 -10.59 -3.86 18.70
C LEU A 138 -9.85 -2.70 19.39
N PRO A 139 -8.52 -2.76 19.53
CA PRO A 139 -7.74 -1.75 20.25
C PRO A 139 -7.58 -0.42 19.50
N TYR A 140 -7.58 -0.42 18.16
CA TYR A 140 -7.33 0.75 17.31
C TYR A 140 -6.11 1.58 17.73
N PRO A 141 -4.90 0.98 17.78
CA PRO A 141 -3.73 1.59 18.40
C PRO A 141 -3.34 2.94 17.78
N GLU A 142 -3.31 3.03 16.45
CA GLU A 142 -2.95 4.26 15.73
C GLU A 142 -4.04 5.34 15.86
N SER A 143 -5.32 4.97 15.68
CA SER A 143 -6.44 5.92 15.79
C SER A 143 -6.56 6.48 17.22
N ARG A 144 -6.34 5.66 18.25
CA ARG A 144 -6.25 6.12 19.65
C ARG A 144 -5.06 7.02 19.90
N ALA A 145 -3.87 6.64 19.45
CA ALA A 145 -2.67 7.46 19.60
C ALA A 145 -2.86 8.85 18.97
N CYS A 146 -3.44 8.89 17.77
CA CYS A 146 -3.70 10.16 17.11
C CYS A 146 -4.81 10.97 17.79
N ALA A 147 -5.84 10.32 18.34
CA ALA A 147 -6.84 11.01 19.16
C ALA A 147 -6.20 11.68 20.39
N GLU A 148 -5.26 11.00 21.07
CA GLU A 148 -4.53 11.57 22.21
C GLU A 148 -3.63 12.75 21.80
N ILE A 149 -3.00 12.69 20.62
CA ILE A 149 -2.24 13.83 20.07
C ILE A 149 -3.15 15.04 19.86
N VAL A 150 -4.32 14.83 19.25
CA VAL A 150 -5.27 15.92 19.00
C VAL A 150 -5.80 16.53 20.31
N LYS A 151 -6.12 15.68 21.30
CA LYS A 151 -6.55 16.14 22.63
C LYS A 151 -5.44 16.89 23.38
N ALA A 152 -4.20 16.39 23.36
CA ALA A 152 -3.06 17.05 23.98
C ALA A 152 -2.76 18.41 23.32
N GLY A 153 -2.97 18.52 22.01
CA GLY A 153 -2.86 19.77 21.26
C GLY A 153 -3.80 20.87 21.74
N GLN A 154 -4.99 20.52 22.24
CA GLN A 154 -5.93 21.49 22.84
C GLN A 154 -5.36 22.13 24.12
N GLY A 155 -4.50 21.43 24.85
CA GLY A 155 -3.76 21.95 26.02
C GLY A 155 -2.54 22.81 25.67
N GLY A 156 -2.28 23.05 24.39
CA GLY A 156 -1.16 23.87 23.91
C GLY A 156 0.07 23.08 23.44
N ALA A 157 0.14 21.77 23.69
CA ALA A 157 1.23 20.88 23.28
C ALA A 157 1.03 20.37 21.85
N THR A 158 1.21 21.23 20.84
CA THR A 158 0.86 20.89 19.44
C THR A 158 1.89 20.02 18.72
N GLY A 159 3.15 19.99 19.17
CA GLY A 159 4.24 19.33 18.43
C GLY A 159 4.59 19.98 17.08
N ALA A 160 3.92 21.06 16.70
CA ALA A 160 4.03 21.68 15.37
C ALA A 160 5.45 22.18 15.07
N GLY A 161 6.15 22.76 16.05
CA GLY A 161 7.53 23.24 15.88
C GLY A 161 8.50 22.12 15.49
N LEU A 162 8.33 20.91 16.06
CA LEU A 162 9.15 19.76 15.71
C LEU A 162 8.83 19.25 14.31
N VAL A 163 7.55 19.19 13.93
CA VAL A 163 7.13 18.76 12.59
C VAL A 163 7.64 19.73 11.53
N PHE A 164 7.38 21.02 11.67
CA PHE A 164 7.83 22.01 10.68
C PHE A 164 9.36 22.16 10.67
N GLY A 165 10.03 22.08 11.83
CA GLY A 165 11.49 22.13 11.91
C GLY A 165 12.16 20.94 11.22
N THR A 166 11.66 19.72 11.44
CA THR A 166 12.18 18.52 10.77
C THR A 166 11.85 18.49 9.28
N MET A 167 10.68 19.00 8.87
CA MET A 167 10.35 19.20 7.45
C MET A 167 11.31 20.20 6.78
N GLY A 168 11.62 21.32 7.44
CA GLY A 168 12.58 22.30 6.94
C GLY A 168 14.00 21.73 6.81
N LEU A 169 14.47 20.99 7.83
CA LEU A 169 15.76 20.31 7.79
C LEU A 169 15.81 19.25 6.67
N ALA A 170 14.76 18.45 6.52
CA ALA A 170 14.66 17.47 5.44
C ALA A 170 14.69 18.15 4.06
N GLY A 171 13.99 19.28 3.91
CA GLY A 171 14.02 20.09 2.69
C GLY A 171 15.40 20.66 2.38
N LEU A 172 16.14 21.13 3.39
CA LEU A 172 17.51 21.60 3.25
C LEU A 172 18.45 20.47 2.81
N ILE A 173 18.37 19.30 3.46
CA ILE A 173 19.20 18.15 3.07
C ILE A 173 18.88 17.72 1.63
N GLU A 174 17.60 17.69 1.26
CA GLU A 174 17.21 17.34 -0.10
C GLU A 174 17.70 18.39 -1.11
N LEU A 175 17.66 19.69 -0.79
CA LEU A 175 18.22 20.76 -1.64
C LEU A 175 19.73 20.61 -1.87
N LEU A 176 20.47 20.24 -0.82
CA LEU A 176 21.92 20.04 -0.88
C LEU A 176 22.32 18.77 -1.63
N LYS A 177 21.45 17.75 -1.65
CA LYS A 177 21.72 16.44 -2.26
C LYS A 177 21.17 16.28 -3.67
N ASN A 178 20.00 16.88 -3.96
CA ASN A 178 19.28 16.63 -5.21
C ASN A 178 20.11 17.11 -6.41
N SER A 179 20.14 16.28 -7.47
CA SER A 179 20.74 16.59 -8.78
C SER A 179 20.27 17.91 -9.40
N LYS A 180 19.06 18.38 -9.07
CA LYS A 180 18.50 19.67 -9.50
C LYS A 180 18.74 20.81 -8.50
N GLY A 181 19.39 20.52 -7.38
CA GLY A 181 19.72 21.47 -6.32
C GLY A 181 21.21 21.86 -6.35
N LEU A 182 21.85 21.89 -5.19
CA LEU A 182 23.24 22.34 -5.05
C LEU A 182 24.29 21.21 -5.16
N THR A 183 23.87 19.94 -5.16
CA THR A 183 24.73 18.74 -5.35
C THR A 183 26.02 18.70 -4.53
N ILE A 184 25.97 19.19 -3.28
CA ILE A 184 27.11 19.18 -2.36
C ILE A 184 27.27 17.78 -1.72
N ILE A 185 26.17 17.05 -1.55
CA ILE A 185 26.12 15.74 -0.91
C ILE A 185 25.78 14.67 -1.95
N GLN A 186 26.59 13.62 -2.07
CA GLN A 186 26.25 12.46 -2.91
C GLN A 186 25.16 11.61 -2.25
N ASN A 187 24.25 11.06 -3.07
CA ASN A 187 23.11 10.29 -2.57
C ASN A 187 23.51 8.91 -2.01
N SER A 188 24.47 8.23 -2.65
CA SER A 188 25.01 6.94 -2.22
C SER A 188 26.28 6.63 -2.99
N PHE A 189 27.15 5.83 -2.40
CA PHE A 189 28.31 5.24 -3.07
C PHE A 189 28.04 3.76 -3.34
N GLU A 190 28.42 3.27 -4.51
CA GLU A 190 28.31 1.86 -4.86
C GLU A 190 29.69 1.32 -5.22
N GLY A 191 30.06 0.18 -4.66
CA GLY A 191 31.31 -0.52 -4.98
C GLY A 191 31.04 -1.99 -5.31
N PHE A 192 31.75 -2.53 -6.30
CA PHE A 192 31.72 -3.96 -6.59
C PHE A 192 32.99 -4.61 -6.06
N PHE A 193 32.84 -5.57 -5.15
CA PHE A 193 33.94 -6.35 -4.61
C PHE A 193 34.00 -7.70 -5.32
N ASN A 194 35.04 -7.90 -6.14
CA ASN A 194 35.29 -9.19 -6.79
C ASN A 194 35.74 -10.22 -5.76
N LEU A 195 34.99 -11.32 -5.65
CA LEU A 195 35.45 -12.50 -4.93
C LEU A 195 36.43 -13.23 -5.85
N GLY A 196 37.54 -13.72 -5.28
CA GLY A 196 38.58 -14.41 -6.02
C GLY A 196 38.06 -15.61 -6.82
N VAL A 197 38.88 -16.10 -7.73
CA VAL A 197 38.53 -17.26 -8.58
C VAL A 197 38.40 -18.51 -7.71
N SER A 198 37.24 -19.16 -7.74
CA SER A 198 37.02 -20.45 -7.06
C SER A 198 37.11 -21.59 -8.08
N LYS A 199 37.94 -22.58 -7.80
CA LYS A 199 38.11 -23.78 -8.62
C LYS A 199 37.51 -24.97 -7.87
N ILE A 200 36.42 -25.52 -8.39
CA ILE A 200 35.74 -26.69 -7.81
C ILE A 200 36.07 -27.89 -8.69
N ALA A 201 36.86 -28.82 -8.16
CA ALA A 201 37.18 -30.08 -8.82
C ALA A 201 36.27 -31.20 -8.31
N LEU A 202 35.57 -31.91 -9.20
CA LEU A 202 34.82 -33.11 -8.82
C LEU A 202 35.77 -34.28 -8.63
N LEU A 203 35.69 -34.91 -7.47
CA LEU A 203 36.55 -36.03 -7.08
C LEU A 203 35.81 -37.36 -7.22
N ASN A 204 36.53 -38.40 -7.61
CA ASN A 204 36.04 -39.78 -7.55
C ASN A 204 36.15 -40.33 -6.11
N PRO A 205 35.65 -41.55 -5.82
CA PRO A 205 35.75 -42.16 -4.49
C PRO A 205 37.19 -42.36 -3.96
N GLN A 206 38.20 -42.25 -4.82
CA GLN A 206 39.63 -42.32 -4.48
C GLN A 206 40.28 -40.94 -4.32
N ALA A 207 39.48 -39.88 -4.18
CA ALA A 207 39.92 -38.49 -4.05
C ALA A 207 40.78 -37.97 -5.23
N LYS A 208 40.64 -38.57 -6.42
CA LYS A 208 41.26 -38.08 -7.65
C LYS A 208 40.25 -37.25 -8.45
N VAL A 209 40.72 -36.17 -9.07
CA VAL A 209 39.90 -35.36 -9.96
C VAL A 209 39.39 -36.21 -11.11
N ILE A 210 38.08 -36.18 -11.35
CA ILE A 210 37.45 -36.88 -12.47
C ILE A 210 37.96 -36.22 -13.76
N ALA A 211 38.62 -37.01 -14.60
CA ALA A 211 39.07 -36.59 -15.91
C ALA A 211 38.54 -37.57 -16.96
N VAL A 212 37.96 -37.06 -18.04
CA VAL A 212 37.51 -37.84 -19.19
C VAL A 212 38.21 -37.31 -20.43
N LYS A 213 39.15 -38.09 -20.98
CA LYS A 213 40.07 -37.65 -22.04
C LYS A 213 40.80 -36.36 -21.64
N ASP A 214 40.63 -35.29 -22.41
CA ASP A 214 41.27 -33.98 -22.23
C ASP A 214 40.43 -32.99 -21.40
N ARG A 215 39.30 -33.43 -20.83
CA ARG A 215 38.43 -32.58 -20.00
C ARG A 215 38.55 -32.98 -18.54
N ILE A 216 39.10 -32.06 -17.73
CA ILE A 216 39.13 -32.16 -16.27
C ILE A 216 37.80 -31.63 -15.75
N ALA A 217 37.18 -32.32 -14.79
CA ALA A 217 35.97 -31.87 -14.10
C ALA A 217 36.29 -30.75 -13.07
N GLU A 218 36.97 -29.71 -13.52
CA GLU A 218 37.31 -28.52 -12.75
C GLU A 218 36.48 -27.34 -13.26
N PHE A 219 35.56 -26.88 -12.42
CA PHE A 219 34.71 -25.74 -12.71
C PHE A 219 35.32 -24.50 -12.07
N THR A 220 35.75 -23.57 -12.91
CA THR A 220 36.15 -22.24 -12.47
C THR A 220 34.90 -21.39 -12.33
N HIS A 221 34.70 -20.79 -11.17
CA HIS A 221 33.64 -19.83 -10.93
C HIS A 221 34.26 -18.51 -10.48
N LYS A 222 33.70 -17.42 -11.00
CA LYS A 222 34.00 -16.06 -10.52
C LYS A 222 32.77 -15.55 -9.78
N GLY A 223 32.93 -14.49 -9.00
CA GLY A 223 31.80 -13.91 -8.32
C GLY A 223 32.16 -12.56 -7.76
N GLY A 224 31.18 -11.89 -7.20
CA GLY A 224 31.42 -10.66 -6.51
C GLY A 224 30.19 -10.23 -5.74
N VAL A 225 30.38 -9.20 -4.94
CA VAL A 225 29.34 -8.62 -4.10
C VAL A 225 29.23 -7.15 -4.47
N LEU A 226 28.04 -6.72 -4.87
CA LEU A 226 27.73 -5.31 -4.98
C LEU A 226 27.41 -4.78 -3.57
N LEU A 227 28.18 -3.80 -3.11
CA LEU A 227 28.01 -3.14 -1.83
C LEU A 227 27.57 -1.69 -2.06
N PRO A 228 26.26 -1.41 -2.01
CA PRO A 228 25.76 -0.04 -1.96
C PRO A 228 25.85 0.50 -0.52
N SER A 229 26.23 1.76 -0.38
CA SER A 229 26.07 2.49 0.88
C SER A 229 24.59 2.74 1.16
N PRO A 230 24.19 2.95 2.43
CA PRO A 230 22.89 3.52 2.74
C PRO A 230 22.69 4.83 1.97
N GLN A 231 21.49 5.04 1.45
CA GLN A 231 21.17 6.30 0.78
C GLN A 231 21.01 7.41 1.80
N ALA A 232 21.57 8.58 1.52
CA ALA A 232 21.38 9.81 2.29
C ALA A 232 19.97 10.39 2.05
N SER A 233 18.93 9.66 2.45
CA SER A 233 17.53 9.99 2.20
C SER A 233 16.83 10.41 3.49
N PRO A 234 16.58 11.72 3.70
CA PRO A 234 15.75 12.20 4.83
C PRO A 234 14.39 11.50 4.88
N ALA A 235 13.82 11.22 3.70
CA ALA A 235 12.59 10.46 3.56
C ALA A 235 12.69 9.04 4.16
N PHE A 236 13.76 8.28 3.85
CA PHE A 236 13.91 6.93 4.40
C PHE A 236 14.25 6.93 5.90
N LEU A 237 14.96 7.94 6.38
CA LEU A 237 15.16 8.14 7.82
C LEU A 237 13.82 8.41 8.52
N GLY A 238 12.98 9.27 7.94
CA GLY A 238 11.64 9.54 8.44
C GLY A 238 10.73 8.31 8.43
N VAL A 239 10.69 7.56 7.32
CA VAL A 239 9.95 6.30 7.21
C VAL A 239 10.40 5.31 8.30
N GLY A 240 11.71 5.11 8.45
CA GLY A 240 12.28 4.20 9.45
C GLY A 240 11.97 4.61 10.89
N TYR A 241 11.94 5.92 11.17
CA TYR A 241 11.52 6.45 12.47
C TYR A 241 10.04 6.15 12.76
N ILE A 242 9.16 6.32 11.75
CA ILE A 242 7.71 6.15 11.93
C ILE A 242 7.32 4.69 12.09
N ILE A 243 7.85 3.78 11.27
CA ILE A 243 7.57 2.33 11.40
C ILE A 243 8.27 1.70 12.62
N GLY A 244 9.24 2.41 13.18
CA GLY A 244 10.02 1.98 14.34
C GLY A 244 11.13 0.99 14.03
N PHE A 245 12.05 0.86 14.98
CA PHE A 245 13.29 0.09 14.83
C PHE A 245 13.06 -1.38 14.47
N ARG A 246 12.02 -2.01 15.03
CA ARG A 246 11.74 -3.43 14.78
C ARG A 246 11.38 -3.69 13.31
N LEU A 247 10.44 -2.94 12.75
CA LEU A 247 10.05 -3.10 11.35
C LEU A 247 11.18 -2.65 10.41
N ALA A 248 11.87 -1.55 10.74
CA ALA A 248 13.05 -1.11 10.00
C ALA A 248 14.16 -2.18 9.96
N ALA A 249 14.42 -2.87 11.08
CA ALA A 249 15.41 -3.95 11.15
C ALA A 249 15.01 -5.18 10.32
N VAL A 250 13.71 -5.51 10.26
CA VAL A 250 13.20 -6.59 9.40
C VAL A 250 13.34 -6.23 7.92
N THR A 251 13.00 -4.99 7.53
CA THR A 251 13.20 -4.53 6.15
C THR A 251 14.69 -4.51 5.77
N PHE A 252 15.55 -4.06 6.69
CA PHE A 252 16.99 -4.07 6.52
C PHE A 252 17.54 -5.50 6.36
N SER A 253 17.09 -6.45 7.18
CA SER A 253 17.54 -7.84 7.08
C SER A 253 17.10 -8.48 5.75
N GLY A 254 15.94 -8.13 5.21
CA GLY A 254 15.52 -8.51 3.86
C GLY A 254 16.45 -7.95 2.77
N GLY A 255 16.86 -6.69 2.89
CA GLY A 255 17.85 -6.07 2.00
C GLY A 255 19.22 -6.75 2.07
N VAL A 256 19.68 -7.06 3.28
CA VAL A 256 20.91 -7.84 3.50
C VAL A 256 20.79 -9.23 2.89
N PHE A 257 19.69 -9.94 3.14
CA PHE A 257 19.46 -11.26 2.59
C PHE A 257 19.44 -11.26 1.05
N GLY A 258 18.81 -10.26 0.43
CA GLY A 258 18.80 -10.11 -1.02
C GLY A 258 20.18 -9.80 -1.60
N TRP A 259 20.82 -8.72 -1.15
CA TRP A 259 22.05 -8.18 -1.75
C TRP A 259 23.34 -8.85 -1.28
N LEU A 260 23.42 -9.27 0.00
CA LEU A 260 24.64 -9.83 0.59
C LEU A 260 24.63 -11.36 0.63
N PHE A 261 23.48 -12.02 0.47
CA PHE A 261 23.38 -13.48 0.47
C PHE A 261 22.91 -14.06 -0.86
N LEU A 262 21.69 -13.75 -1.32
CA LEU A 262 21.16 -14.33 -2.56
C LEU A 262 21.95 -13.88 -3.79
N MET A 263 22.28 -12.59 -3.90
CA MET A 263 22.99 -12.08 -5.07
C MET A 263 24.37 -12.67 -5.30
N PRO A 264 25.26 -12.78 -4.29
CA PRO A 264 26.55 -13.42 -4.48
C PRO A 264 26.41 -14.88 -4.93
N ILE A 265 25.40 -15.61 -4.42
CA ILE A 265 25.09 -16.97 -4.88
C ILE A 265 24.67 -16.97 -6.34
N VAL A 266 23.76 -16.07 -6.75
CA VAL A 266 23.32 -15.95 -8.15
C VAL A 266 24.51 -15.63 -9.07
N LEU A 267 25.32 -14.63 -8.73
CA LEU A 267 26.49 -14.26 -9.52
C LEU A 267 27.52 -15.39 -9.58
N PHE A 268 27.72 -16.12 -8.49
CA PHE A 268 28.59 -17.28 -8.45
C PHE A 268 28.10 -18.38 -9.40
N LEU A 269 26.81 -18.74 -9.31
CA LEU A 269 26.20 -19.80 -10.12
C LEU A 269 26.12 -19.44 -11.61
N MET A 270 25.92 -18.17 -11.95
CA MET A 270 25.80 -17.69 -13.34
C MET A 270 27.13 -17.17 -13.92
N SER A 271 28.23 -17.27 -13.16
CA SER A 271 29.48 -16.57 -13.49
C SER A 271 30.08 -16.95 -14.84
N ASN A 272 29.95 -18.22 -15.24
CA ASN A 272 30.50 -18.71 -16.50
C ASN A 272 29.75 -18.14 -17.70
N ASP A 273 28.43 -18.04 -17.64
CA ASP A 273 27.60 -17.47 -18.70
C ASP A 273 27.71 -15.94 -18.76
N LEU A 274 27.88 -15.29 -17.60
CA LEU A 274 27.99 -13.83 -17.50
C LEU A 274 29.38 -13.29 -17.86
N SER A 275 30.41 -14.13 -17.81
CA SER A 275 31.80 -13.72 -18.05
C SER A 275 32.03 -13.13 -19.45
N PHE A 276 31.26 -13.57 -20.44
CA PHE A 276 31.29 -13.04 -21.81
C PHE A 276 30.74 -11.60 -21.90
N PHE A 277 29.68 -11.30 -21.14
CA PHE A 277 29.04 -9.97 -21.12
C PHE A 277 29.78 -8.95 -20.25
N ALA A 278 30.54 -9.43 -19.26
CA ALA A 278 31.37 -8.60 -18.40
C ALA A 278 32.57 -7.93 -19.09
N ALA A 279 32.84 -8.27 -20.36
CA ALA A 279 33.86 -7.62 -21.16
C ALA A 279 33.45 -6.20 -21.61
N ASP A 280 32.17 -6.00 -21.94
CA ASP A 280 31.64 -4.73 -22.46
C ASP A 280 30.70 -4.01 -21.47
N SER A 281 30.25 -4.68 -20.41
CA SER A 281 29.34 -4.13 -19.40
C SER A 281 29.94 -4.18 -18.00
N SER A 282 29.70 -3.13 -17.19
CA SER A 282 30.17 -3.09 -15.80
C SER A 282 29.54 -4.21 -14.97
N TRP A 283 30.33 -4.81 -14.06
CA TRP A 283 29.83 -5.78 -13.09
C TRP A 283 28.70 -5.24 -12.21
N ILE A 284 28.63 -3.91 -12.02
CA ILE A 284 27.53 -3.25 -11.31
C ILE A 284 26.22 -3.40 -12.08
N ASP A 285 26.24 -3.18 -13.39
CA ASP A 285 25.05 -3.27 -14.25
C ASP A 285 24.59 -4.72 -14.41
N ILE A 286 25.55 -5.64 -14.54
CA ILE A 286 25.28 -7.08 -14.57
C ILE A 286 24.63 -7.53 -13.26
N ALA A 287 25.19 -7.14 -12.11
CA ALA A 287 24.63 -7.49 -10.80
C ALA A 287 23.20 -6.94 -10.62
N LYS A 288 22.95 -5.69 -11.02
CA LYS A 288 21.61 -5.09 -10.96
C LYS A 288 20.61 -5.80 -11.88
N SER A 289 21.03 -6.16 -13.10
CA SER A 289 20.20 -6.90 -14.05
C SER A 289 19.87 -8.30 -13.51
N ALA A 290 20.88 -9.04 -13.03
CA ALA A 290 20.70 -10.35 -12.42
C ALA A 290 19.77 -10.29 -11.19
N TYR A 291 19.91 -9.27 -10.34
CA TYR A 291 19.02 -9.04 -9.19
C TYR A 291 17.56 -8.92 -9.62
N ASN A 292 17.32 -8.11 -10.66
CA ASN A 292 15.98 -7.88 -11.18
C ASN A 292 15.36 -9.15 -11.77
N ALA A 293 16.17 -9.99 -12.42
CA ALA A 293 15.72 -11.21 -13.08
C ALA A 293 15.57 -12.42 -12.13
N THR A 294 16.23 -12.42 -10.97
CA THR A 294 16.28 -13.61 -10.08
C THR A 294 15.78 -13.32 -8.67
N VAL A 295 16.46 -12.43 -7.94
CA VAL A 295 16.15 -12.13 -6.53
C VAL A 295 14.79 -11.46 -6.37
N LYS A 296 14.42 -10.53 -7.26
CA LYS A 296 13.08 -9.90 -7.23
C LYS A 296 11.94 -10.92 -7.39
N PRO A 297 11.95 -11.84 -8.38
CA PRO A 297 10.96 -12.92 -8.45
C PRO A 297 10.86 -13.79 -7.19
N ILE A 298 11.99 -14.11 -6.54
CA ILE A 298 11.97 -14.83 -5.25
C ILE A 298 11.24 -14.01 -4.18
N ALA A 299 11.51 -12.70 -4.09
CA ALA A 299 10.82 -11.80 -3.16
C ALA A 299 9.31 -11.70 -3.45
N VAL A 300 8.91 -11.64 -4.73
CA VAL A 300 7.49 -11.68 -5.14
C VAL A 300 6.82 -12.99 -4.72
N GLY A 301 7.53 -14.13 -4.86
CA GLY A 301 7.08 -15.43 -4.35
C GLY A 301 6.87 -15.43 -2.84
N GLY A 302 7.80 -14.84 -2.07
CA GLY A 302 7.64 -14.64 -0.63
C GLY A 302 6.42 -13.79 -0.27
N MET A 303 6.17 -12.70 -1.01
CA MET A 303 4.99 -11.85 -0.83
C MET A 303 3.69 -12.61 -1.12
N LEU A 304 3.65 -13.44 -2.16
CA LEU A 304 2.50 -14.30 -2.49
C LEU A 304 2.21 -15.28 -1.36
N VAL A 305 3.21 -16.03 -0.90
CA VAL A 305 3.06 -17.00 0.19
C VAL A 305 2.61 -16.31 1.48
N GLY A 306 3.21 -15.17 1.82
CA GLY A 306 2.81 -14.38 2.99
C GLY A 306 1.37 -13.88 2.90
N SER A 307 0.92 -13.46 1.72
CA SER A 307 -0.45 -13.00 1.49
C SER A 307 -1.47 -14.12 1.70
N PHE A 308 -1.22 -15.30 1.11
CA PHE A 308 -2.08 -16.47 1.31
C PHE A 308 -2.07 -16.96 2.76
N TYR A 309 -0.88 -17.00 3.39
CA TYR A 309 -0.76 -17.39 4.80
C TYR A 309 -1.55 -16.44 5.72
N THR A 310 -1.48 -15.13 5.46
CA THR A 310 -2.24 -14.11 6.20
C THR A 310 -3.74 -14.35 6.04
N LEU A 311 -4.24 -14.53 4.82
CA LEU A 311 -5.66 -14.84 4.59
C LEU A 311 -6.09 -16.15 5.24
N PHE A 312 -5.27 -17.20 5.14
CA PHE A 312 -5.59 -18.51 5.71
C PHE A 312 -5.63 -18.48 7.23
N SER A 313 -4.64 -17.85 7.88
CA SER A 313 -4.59 -17.70 9.33
C SER A 313 -5.77 -16.88 9.85
N MET A 314 -6.27 -15.93 9.06
CA MET A 314 -7.38 -15.07 9.41
C MET A 314 -8.77 -15.58 9.04
N ARG A 315 -8.90 -16.72 8.35
CA ARG A 315 -10.18 -17.22 7.80
C ARG A 315 -11.36 -17.20 8.77
N LYS A 316 -11.12 -17.47 10.06
CA LYS A 316 -12.16 -17.42 11.11
C LYS A 316 -12.63 -15.99 11.39
N ASN A 317 -11.70 -15.05 11.47
CA ASN A 317 -12.00 -13.63 11.66
C ASN A 317 -12.75 -13.08 10.45
N LEU A 318 -12.35 -13.49 9.23
CA LEU A 318 -13.05 -13.14 7.99
C LEU A 318 -14.49 -13.65 7.98
N ALA A 319 -14.69 -14.93 8.31
CA ALA A 319 -16.02 -15.52 8.37
C ALA A 319 -16.91 -14.84 9.42
N ASN A 320 -16.36 -14.50 10.58
CA ASN A 320 -17.08 -13.78 11.64
C ASN A 320 -17.45 -12.35 11.21
N GLY A 321 -16.52 -11.61 10.60
CA GLY A 321 -16.77 -10.26 10.09
C GLY A 321 -17.85 -10.25 9.01
N LEU A 322 -17.80 -11.19 8.06
CA LEU A 322 -18.83 -11.34 7.02
C LEU A 322 -20.19 -11.71 7.62
N SER A 323 -20.25 -12.70 8.51
CA SER A 323 -21.50 -13.14 9.14
C SER A 323 -22.19 -12.00 9.90
N ARG A 324 -21.41 -11.19 10.64
CA ARG A 324 -21.92 -9.99 11.32
C ARG A 324 -22.41 -8.94 10.33
N GLY A 325 -21.63 -8.62 9.28
CA GLY A 325 -22.04 -7.66 8.26
C GLY A 325 -23.37 -8.04 7.58
N PHE A 326 -23.55 -9.32 7.24
CA PHE A 326 -24.83 -9.80 6.68
C PHE A 326 -25.98 -9.78 7.69
N LYS A 327 -25.71 -10.07 8.96
CA LYS A 327 -26.72 -10.00 10.03
C LYS A 327 -27.19 -8.56 10.25
N ASP A 328 -26.27 -7.60 10.22
CA ASP A 328 -26.58 -6.19 10.41
C ASP A 328 -27.41 -5.63 9.24
N ILE A 329 -27.12 -6.02 8.00
CA ILE A 329 -27.98 -5.70 6.83
C ILE A 329 -29.44 -6.17 7.07
N LYS A 330 -29.61 -7.32 7.72
CA LYS A 330 -30.94 -7.88 8.02
C LYS A 330 -31.64 -7.17 9.19
N GLU A 331 -30.88 -6.60 10.13
CA GLU A 331 -31.40 -5.95 11.34
C GLU A 331 -31.60 -4.43 11.17
N MET A 332 -31.13 -3.83 10.06
CA MET A 332 -31.11 -2.36 9.83
C MET A 332 -32.46 -1.71 9.47
N GLY A 333 -33.58 -2.23 10.01
CA GLY A 333 -34.94 -1.74 9.73
C GLY A 333 -35.76 -1.33 10.95
N LYS A 334 -35.16 -1.23 12.14
CA LYS A 334 -35.88 -0.93 13.39
C LYS A 334 -35.09 -0.02 14.33
N SER A 335 -35.19 1.30 14.14
CA SER A 335 -35.12 2.27 15.24
C SER A 335 -35.47 3.66 14.71
N ASP A 336 -36.50 4.26 15.32
CA ASP A 336 -37.00 5.62 15.04
C ASP A 336 -36.86 6.49 16.31
N SER A 337 -35.70 6.40 16.97
CA SER A 337 -35.35 7.24 18.12
C SER A 337 -34.40 8.36 17.70
N GLU A 338 -34.48 9.52 18.35
CA GLU A 338 -33.50 10.61 18.19
C GLU A 338 -32.06 10.08 18.20
N VAL A 339 -31.44 10.06 17.01
CA VAL A 339 -30.10 9.53 16.83
C VAL A 339 -29.09 10.53 17.39
N SER A 340 -28.37 10.11 18.43
CA SER A 340 -27.24 10.86 19.00
C SER A 340 -26.31 11.34 17.88
N ARG A 341 -25.69 12.52 18.03
CA ARG A 341 -24.74 13.05 17.04
C ARG A 341 -23.59 12.09 16.71
N ILE A 342 -23.27 11.18 17.64
CA ILE A 342 -22.18 10.21 17.53
C ILE A 342 -22.59 9.01 16.67
N GLU A 343 -23.89 8.80 16.48
CA GLU A 343 -24.49 7.67 15.76
C GLU A 343 -25.15 8.07 14.43
N LYS A 344 -24.87 9.28 13.93
CA LYS A 344 -25.40 9.77 12.67
C LYS A 344 -24.59 9.23 11.49
N ASP A 345 -25.14 8.21 10.84
CA ASP A 345 -24.65 7.68 9.57
C ASP A 345 -25.53 8.10 8.38
N ALA A 346 -24.99 7.98 7.16
CA ALA A 346 -25.79 8.17 5.95
C ALA A 346 -26.91 7.11 5.88
N PRO A 347 -28.13 7.45 5.39
CA PRO A 347 -29.23 6.50 5.31
C PRO A 347 -28.84 5.27 4.49
N PHE A 348 -29.00 4.09 5.07
CA PHE A 348 -28.55 2.82 4.48
C PHE A 348 -29.09 2.57 3.06
N GLY A 349 -30.35 2.92 2.80
CA GLY A 349 -30.95 2.81 1.47
C GLY A 349 -30.23 3.66 0.41
N ILE A 350 -29.80 4.88 0.76
CA ILE A 350 -29.04 5.76 -0.14
C ILE A 350 -27.65 5.17 -0.40
N VAL A 351 -27.02 4.59 0.62
CA VAL A 351 -25.71 3.92 0.49
C VAL A 351 -25.80 2.74 -0.48
N LEU A 352 -26.81 1.88 -0.36
CA LEU A 352 -27.00 0.75 -1.28
C LEU A 352 -27.26 1.20 -2.72
N VAL A 353 -28.08 2.23 -2.92
CA VAL A 353 -28.32 2.81 -4.25
C VAL A 353 -27.04 3.40 -4.83
N ALA A 354 -26.23 4.10 -4.02
CA ALA A 354 -24.96 4.66 -4.46
C ALA A 354 -23.97 3.56 -4.87
N ILE A 355 -23.86 2.47 -4.10
CA ILE A 355 -23.03 1.30 -4.47
C ILE A 355 -23.52 0.72 -5.78
N PHE A 356 -24.84 0.50 -5.94
CA PHE A 356 -25.40 -0.06 -7.17
C PHE A 356 -25.11 0.82 -8.40
N VAL A 357 -25.28 2.14 -8.28
CA VAL A 357 -24.97 3.09 -9.36
C VAL A 357 -23.47 3.08 -9.70
N LEU A 358 -22.58 3.01 -8.71
CA LEU A 358 -21.14 2.91 -8.95
C LEU A 358 -20.77 1.60 -9.63
N VAL A 359 -21.37 0.47 -9.25
CA VAL A 359 -21.15 -0.82 -9.90
C VAL A 359 -21.58 -0.75 -11.37
N LEU A 360 -22.73 -0.13 -11.68
CA LEU A 360 -23.16 0.07 -13.07
C LEU A 360 -22.21 1.00 -13.85
N ALA A 361 -21.77 2.10 -13.25
CA ALA A 361 -20.78 2.99 -13.86
C ALA A 361 -19.46 2.26 -14.15
N MET A 362 -19.06 1.34 -13.26
CA MET A 362 -17.85 0.53 -13.44
C MET A 362 -17.96 -0.49 -14.55
N VAL A 363 -19.15 -0.98 -14.89
CA VAL A 363 -19.33 -1.78 -16.11
C VAL A 363 -18.92 -0.96 -17.36
N ILE A 364 -19.28 0.31 -17.42
CA ILE A 364 -18.92 1.20 -18.53
C ILE A 364 -17.41 1.48 -18.53
N ILE A 365 -16.84 1.82 -17.36
CA ILE A 365 -15.40 2.10 -17.23
C ILE A 365 -14.57 0.86 -17.58
N PHE A 366 -14.93 -0.31 -17.05
CA PHE A 366 -14.25 -1.56 -17.37
C PHE A 366 -14.37 -1.91 -18.85
N GLN A 367 -15.52 -1.66 -19.48
CA GLN A 367 -15.62 -1.84 -20.93
C GLN A 367 -14.61 -0.95 -21.67
N GLN A 368 -14.41 0.30 -21.25
CA GLN A 368 -13.42 1.19 -21.85
C GLN A 368 -11.97 0.79 -21.57
N VAL A 369 -11.70 0.20 -20.40
CA VAL A 369 -10.35 -0.29 -20.03
C VAL A 369 -10.01 -1.58 -20.77
N ILE A 370 -11.00 -2.46 -20.99
CA ILE A 370 -10.82 -3.79 -21.59
C ILE A 370 -10.79 -3.75 -23.11
N LYS A 371 -11.36 -2.70 -23.75
CA LYS A 371 -11.56 -2.57 -25.20
C LYS A 371 -10.46 -3.26 -26.01
N SER A 372 -10.82 -4.41 -26.59
CA SER A 372 -9.97 -5.24 -27.43
C SER A 372 -10.76 -5.65 -28.68
N PRO A 373 -10.11 -5.75 -29.86
CA PRO A 373 -10.76 -6.22 -31.09
C PRO A 373 -11.40 -7.61 -30.99
N ILE A 374 -10.97 -8.41 -30.00
CA ILE A 374 -11.28 -9.85 -29.90
C ILE A 374 -12.52 -10.13 -29.04
N ASN A 375 -12.98 -9.18 -28.22
CA ASN A 375 -14.14 -9.40 -27.35
C ASN A 375 -15.06 -8.16 -27.27
N PRO A 376 -16.00 -7.99 -28.21
CA PRO A 376 -16.94 -6.87 -28.22
C PRO A 376 -18.05 -6.99 -27.16
N GLY A 377 -18.14 -8.11 -26.45
CA GLY A 377 -19.17 -8.37 -25.44
C GLY A 377 -18.95 -7.65 -24.12
N TRP A 378 -20.05 -7.38 -23.40
CA TRP A 378 -20.03 -6.76 -22.07
C TRP A 378 -19.73 -7.74 -20.93
N GLY A 379 -19.65 -9.05 -21.21
CA GLY A 379 -19.51 -10.10 -20.20
C GLY A 379 -18.27 -9.95 -19.31
N GLY A 380 -17.13 -9.56 -19.90
CA GLY A 380 -15.90 -9.31 -19.15
C GLY A 380 -15.99 -8.10 -18.21
N ALA A 381 -16.64 -7.03 -18.66
CA ALA A 381 -16.85 -5.82 -17.86
C ALA A 381 -17.85 -6.06 -16.72
N VAL A 382 -18.95 -6.76 -16.98
CA VAL A 382 -19.96 -7.14 -15.97
C VAL A 382 -19.33 -8.06 -14.92
N THR A 383 -18.59 -9.08 -15.35
CA THR A 383 -17.89 -9.99 -14.42
C THR A 383 -16.88 -9.22 -13.58
N SER A 384 -16.09 -8.33 -14.19
CA SER A 384 -15.16 -7.45 -13.47
C SER A 384 -15.88 -6.61 -12.40
N ALA A 385 -17.03 -6.01 -12.73
CA ALA A 385 -17.81 -5.19 -11.79
C ALA A 385 -18.37 -6.00 -10.62
N ILE A 386 -18.84 -7.23 -10.87
CA ILE A 386 -19.32 -8.13 -9.82
C ILE A 386 -18.17 -8.54 -8.89
N VAL A 387 -17.03 -8.94 -9.47
CA VAL A 387 -15.84 -9.33 -8.71
C VAL A 387 -15.33 -8.14 -7.90
N MET A 388 -15.27 -6.95 -8.49
CA MET A 388 -14.91 -5.71 -7.80
C MET A 388 -15.83 -5.42 -6.61
N ALA A 389 -17.15 -5.51 -6.77
CA ALA A 389 -18.10 -5.26 -5.69
C ALA A 389 -17.94 -6.27 -4.54
N PHE A 390 -17.85 -7.56 -4.88
CA PHE A 390 -17.71 -8.63 -3.90
C PHE A 390 -16.36 -8.58 -3.18
N ALA A 391 -15.27 -8.52 -3.93
CA ALA A 391 -13.91 -8.46 -3.40
C ALA A 391 -13.66 -7.16 -2.63
N GLY A 392 -14.15 -6.04 -3.14
CA GLY A 392 -14.07 -4.73 -2.50
C GLY A 392 -14.72 -4.72 -1.12
N PHE A 393 -15.96 -5.24 -1.02
CA PHE A 393 -16.66 -5.32 0.27
C PHE A 393 -15.95 -6.27 1.24
N LEU A 394 -15.59 -7.47 0.77
CA LEU A 394 -14.87 -8.47 1.56
C LEU A 394 -13.55 -7.90 2.11
N PHE A 395 -12.71 -7.32 1.25
CA PHE A 395 -11.39 -6.82 1.64
C PHE A 395 -11.44 -5.48 2.38
N ALA A 396 -12.46 -4.65 2.19
CA ALA A 396 -12.74 -3.51 3.06
C ALA A 396 -12.99 -3.96 4.51
N ALA A 397 -13.78 -5.02 4.71
CA ALA A 397 -14.01 -5.59 6.04
C ALA A 397 -12.73 -6.20 6.64
N VAL A 398 -11.93 -6.91 5.83
CA VAL A 398 -10.64 -7.47 6.27
C VAL A 398 -9.68 -6.36 6.69
N ALA A 399 -9.55 -5.31 5.87
CA ALA A 399 -8.69 -4.18 6.15
C ALA A 399 -9.10 -3.44 7.41
N GLY A 400 -10.39 -3.13 7.56
CA GLY A 400 -10.91 -2.47 8.77
C GLY A 400 -10.60 -3.24 10.06
N TYR A 401 -10.78 -4.57 10.03
CA TYR A 401 -10.41 -5.43 11.16
C TYR A 401 -8.89 -5.42 11.44
N LEU A 402 -8.06 -5.45 10.41
CA LEU A 402 -6.60 -5.40 10.55
C LEU A 402 -6.14 -4.07 11.12
N VAL A 403 -6.67 -2.96 10.62
CA VAL A 403 -6.40 -1.63 11.19
C VAL A 403 -6.81 -1.59 12.66
N GLY A 404 -7.95 -2.19 13.00
CA GLY A 404 -8.41 -2.32 14.38
C GLY A 404 -7.41 -3.02 15.30
N ILE A 405 -6.65 -4.02 14.83
CA ILE A 405 -5.69 -4.78 15.65
C ILE A 405 -4.28 -4.22 15.60
N ILE A 406 -3.77 -3.96 14.40
CA ILE A 406 -2.35 -3.66 14.16
C ILE A 406 -2.08 -2.24 13.68
N GLY A 407 -3.11 -1.45 13.37
CA GLY A 407 -3.00 -0.08 12.84
C GLY A 407 -2.97 0.00 11.31
N SER A 408 -3.21 1.20 10.74
CA SER A 408 -3.33 1.39 9.28
C SER A 408 -1.98 1.28 8.58
N SER A 409 -0.89 1.72 9.22
CA SER A 409 0.46 1.66 8.66
C SER A 409 0.96 0.23 8.41
N SER A 410 0.41 -0.76 9.14
CA SER A 410 0.79 -2.18 9.04
C SER A 410 -0.25 -3.02 8.30
N ASN A 411 -1.28 -2.39 7.72
CA ASN A 411 -2.32 -3.09 6.98
C ASN A 411 -1.74 -3.69 5.68
N PRO A 412 -1.84 -5.01 5.44
CA PRO A 412 -1.27 -5.68 4.26
C PRO A 412 -2.09 -5.44 2.97
N ILE A 413 -2.34 -4.18 2.62
CA ILE A 413 -3.13 -3.78 1.43
C ILE A 413 -2.57 -4.41 0.15
N SER A 414 -1.24 -4.46 0.01
CA SER A 414 -0.56 -5.09 -1.12
C SER A 414 -0.90 -6.58 -1.26
N GLY A 415 -0.98 -7.32 -0.16
CA GLY A 415 -1.35 -8.74 -0.17
C GLY A 415 -2.84 -8.98 -0.47
N LEU A 416 -3.71 -8.11 0.05
CA LEU A 416 -5.15 -8.14 -0.24
C LEU A 416 -5.43 -7.83 -1.73
N ALA A 417 -4.70 -6.87 -2.29
CA ALA A 417 -4.80 -6.53 -3.70
C ALA A 417 -4.24 -7.62 -4.61
N LEU A 418 -3.12 -8.25 -4.24
CA LEU A 418 -2.56 -9.39 -4.97
C LEU A 418 -3.52 -10.59 -4.99
N THR A 419 -4.19 -10.85 -3.88
CA THR A 419 -5.23 -11.88 -3.81
C THR A 419 -6.41 -11.54 -4.72
N THR A 420 -6.85 -10.28 -4.72
CA THR A 420 -7.88 -9.80 -5.64
C THR A 420 -7.46 -9.99 -7.10
N LEU A 421 -6.21 -9.63 -7.43
CA LEU A 421 -5.63 -9.78 -8.74
C LEU A 421 -5.67 -11.24 -9.19
N LEU A 422 -5.24 -12.18 -8.35
CA LEU A 422 -5.26 -13.61 -8.67
C LEU A 422 -6.68 -14.14 -8.85
N MET A 423 -7.61 -13.76 -7.96
CA MET A 423 -9.01 -14.14 -8.07
C MET A 423 -9.63 -13.62 -9.38
N ALA A 424 -9.40 -12.35 -9.71
CA ALA A 424 -9.86 -11.75 -10.95
C ALA A 424 -9.21 -12.45 -12.16
N ALA A 425 -7.90 -12.70 -12.15
CA ALA A 425 -7.19 -13.40 -13.23
C ALA A 425 -7.79 -14.77 -13.53
N ILE A 426 -8.05 -15.59 -12.51
CA ILE A 426 -8.64 -16.92 -12.68
C ILE A 426 -10.03 -16.79 -13.30
N LEU A 427 -10.87 -15.89 -12.80
CA LEU A 427 -12.22 -15.68 -13.34
C LEU A 427 -12.20 -15.18 -14.79
N MET A 428 -11.29 -14.25 -15.14
CA MET A 428 -11.12 -13.78 -16.52
C MET A 428 -10.72 -14.93 -17.46
N VAL A 429 -9.83 -15.81 -17.03
CA VAL A 429 -9.43 -16.99 -17.82
C VAL A 429 -10.60 -17.96 -18.00
N VAL A 430 -11.40 -18.19 -16.95
CA VAL A 430 -12.58 -19.08 -16.98
C VAL A 430 -13.64 -18.58 -17.96
N ILE A 431 -13.91 -17.27 -18.01
CA ILE A 431 -14.87 -16.68 -18.96
C ILE A 431 -14.29 -16.51 -20.38
N GLY A 432 -13.05 -16.96 -20.61
CA GLY A 432 -12.38 -16.89 -21.92
C GLY A 432 -11.72 -15.54 -22.25
N LEU A 433 -11.68 -14.59 -21.30
CA LEU A 433 -10.99 -13.31 -21.48
C LEU A 433 -9.49 -13.47 -21.24
N LYS A 434 -8.76 -13.75 -22.32
CA LYS A 434 -7.30 -13.98 -22.32
C LYS A 434 -6.52 -12.84 -22.98
N GLY A 435 -5.20 -12.85 -22.82
CA GLY A 435 -4.30 -11.84 -23.39
C GLY A 435 -4.45 -10.47 -22.71
N ASN A 436 -4.09 -9.40 -23.42
CA ASN A 436 -4.06 -8.04 -22.87
C ASN A 436 -5.41 -7.57 -22.31
N ALA A 437 -6.53 -8.04 -22.88
CA ALA A 437 -7.87 -7.73 -22.38
C ALA A 437 -8.13 -8.34 -21.00
N GLY A 438 -7.71 -9.59 -20.79
CA GLY A 438 -7.79 -10.26 -19.49
C GLY A 438 -6.90 -9.59 -18.45
N VAL A 439 -5.66 -9.26 -18.84
CA VAL A 439 -4.72 -8.53 -17.96
C VAL A 439 -5.28 -7.16 -17.58
N ALA A 440 -5.83 -6.40 -18.53
CA ALA A 440 -6.45 -5.10 -18.29
C ALA A 440 -7.62 -5.21 -17.31
N ALA A 441 -8.51 -6.18 -17.50
CA ALA A 441 -9.65 -6.43 -16.61
C ALA A 441 -9.18 -6.73 -15.18
N THR A 442 -8.24 -7.66 -15.05
CA THR A 442 -7.66 -8.08 -13.77
C THR A 442 -7.00 -6.92 -13.03
N LEU A 443 -6.18 -6.13 -13.71
CA LEU A 443 -5.53 -4.96 -13.11
C LEU A 443 -6.54 -3.89 -12.72
N ALA A 444 -7.59 -3.69 -13.52
CA ALA A 444 -8.61 -2.69 -13.23
C ALA A 444 -9.42 -3.06 -11.99
N VAL A 445 -9.82 -4.32 -11.85
CA VAL A 445 -10.48 -4.83 -10.63
C VAL A 445 -9.55 -4.67 -9.43
N ALA A 446 -8.29 -5.09 -9.55
CA ALA A 446 -7.32 -4.96 -8.47
C ALA A 446 -7.09 -3.50 -8.05
N ALA A 447 -7.09 -2.55 -9.00
CA ALA A 447 -6.88 -1.13 -8.71
C ALA A 447 -8.02 -0.56 -7.86
N VAL A 448 -9.27 -0.80 -8.27
CA VAL A 448 -10.45 -0.30 -7.53
C VAL A 448 -10.52 -0.94 -6.15
N VAL A 449 -10.31 -2.25 -6.05
CA VAL A 449 -10.36 -2.98 -4.78
C VAL A 449 -9.23 -2.58 -3.86
N ALA A 450 -8.01 -2.36 -4.36
CA ALA A 450 -6.88 -1.89 -3.56
C ALA A 450 -7.13 -0.50 -2.98
N CYS A 451 -7.63 0.44 -3.80
CA CYS A 451 -8.04 1.77 -3.34
C CYS A 451 -9.18 1.70 -2.32
N SER A 452 -10.21 0.89 -2.58
CA SER A 452 -11.32 0.67 -1.65
C SER A 452 -10.86 0.09 -0.33
N THR A 453 -9.93 -0.86 -0.36
CA THR A 453 -9.38 -1.53 0.82
C THR A 453 -8.52 -0.56 1.64
N GLY A 454 -7.68 0.24 0.97
CA GLY A 454 -6.88 1.27 1.62
C GLY A 454 -7.74 2.32 2.30
N VAL A 455 -8.67 2.92 1.57
CA VAL A 455 -9.58 3.95 2.10
C VAL A 455 -10.47 3.39 3.22
N ALA A 456 -11.03 2.19 3.05
CA ALA A 456 -11.85 1.59 4.09
C ALA A 456 -11.07 1.27 5.36
N GLY A 457 -9.82 0.81 5.22
CA GLY A 457 -8.94 0.55 6.35
C GLY A 457 -8.63 1.82 7.14
N ASP A 458 -8.22 2.91 6.46
CA ASP A 458 -7.79 4.14 7.15
C ASP A 458 -8.96 4.95 7.74
N MET A 459 -10.17 4.80 7.20
CA MET A 459 -11.37 5.48 7.72
C MET A 459 -12.02 4.79 8.93
N MET A 460 -11.68 3.53 9.23
CA MET A 460 -12.13 2.83 10.44
C MET A 460 -11.20 3.09 11.62
#